data_AF-A0A7S3J198-F1
#
_entry.id   AF-A0A7S3J198-F1
#
_cell.length_a   1.000
_cell.length_b   1.000
_cell.length_c   1.000
_cell.angle_alpha   90.00
_cell.angle_beta   90.00
_cell.angle_gamma   90.00
#
_symmetry.space_group_name_H-M   'P 1'
#
loop_
_entity.id
_entity.type
_entity.pdbx_description
1 polymer ?
#
loop_
_entity_poly.entity_id
_entity_poly.type
_entity_poly.pdbx_seq_one_letter_code
_entity_poly.pdbx_strand_id
1 'polypeptide(L)'
;LRQLLSDGGLYDRQGFYWKQIDKFVCVCAAAPPSGGRSALTPRFTRYFHMFCVPQPSEDTMIAIFEAIVQGFLNSLQFSDSVRKCGNIVVGSTIDVYKQLLERLLPTPSKFHYTFNL
;
A
#
# COMPACT_ATOMS: atom_id res chain seq x y z
N LEU A 1 13.72 -16.85 5.06
CA LEU A 1 14.02 -15.42 5.33
C LEU A 1 14.78 -15.21 6.64
N ARG A 2 14.27 -15.60 7.81
CA ARG A 2 15.02 -15.42 9.08
C ARG A 2 16.44 -16.02 9.03
N GLN A 3 16.58 -17.24 8.50
CA GLN A 3 17.87 -17.91 8.34
C GLN A 3 18.82 -17.15 7.41
N LEU A 4 18.29 -16.59 6.31
CA LEU A 4 19.07 -15.75 5.41
C LEU A 4 19.59 -14.48 6.12
N LEU A 5 18.74 -13.83 6.91
CA LEU A 5 19.08 -12.61 7.65
C LEU A 5 20.04 -12.87 8.82
N SER A 6 19.98 -14.04 9.44
CA SER A 6 20.82 -14.37 10.58
C SER A 6 22.16 -14.98 10.18
N ASP A 7 22.15 -15.86 9.18
CA ASP A 7 23.27 -16.75 8.90
C ASP A 7 23.93 -16.43 7.54
N GLY A 8 23.35 -15.50 6.75
CA GLY A 8 23.92 -15.08 5.46
C GLY A 8 23.80 -16.12 4.35
N GLY A 9 22.89 -17.08 4.48
CA GLY A 9 22.72 -18.14 3.49
C GLY A 9 21.58 -19.10 3.78
N LEU A 10 21.46 -20.13 2.95
CA LEU A 10 20.39 -21.12 3.01
C LEU A 10 20.91 -22.50 2.60
N TYR A 11 20.35 -23.57 3.17
CA TYR A 11 20.64 -24.92 2.68
C TYR A 11 19.88 -25.21 1.38
N ASP A 12 20.58 -25.83 0.43
CA ASP A 12 19.93 -26.40 -0.74
C ASP A 12 19.08 -27.61 -0.35
N ARG A 13 17.85 -27.67 -0.85
CA ARG A 13 16.89 -28.73 -0.46
C ARG A 13 17.16 -30.08 -1.11
N GLN A 14 17.89 -30.12 -2.24
CA GLN A 14 18.16 -31.36 -2.98
C GLN A 14 19.56 -31.87 -2.69
N GLY A 15 20.55 -30.99 -2.75
CA GLY A 15 21.95 -31.33 -2.55
C GLY A 15 22.43 -31.25 -1.10
N PHE A 16 21.59 -30.75 -0.17
CA PHE A 16 21.88 -30.61 1.26
C PHE A 16 23.19 -29.86 1.60
N TYR A 17 23.69 -29.04 0.67
CA TYR A 17 24.87 -28.20 0.88
C TYR A 17 24.47 -26.76 1.20
N TRP A 18 25.35 -26.05 1.89
CA TRP A 18 25.16 -24.65 2.26
C TRP A 18 25.37 -23.73 1.04
N LYS A 19 24.44 -22.80 0.81
CA LYS A 19 24.57 -21.72 -0.17
C LYS A 19 24.74 -20.40 0.56
N GLN A 20 25.95 -19.87 0.52
CA GLN A 20 26.28 -18.55 1.04
C GLN A 20 25.77 -17.47 0.08
N ILE A 21 25.14 -16.43 0.62
CA ILE A 21 24.70 -15.25 -0.11
C ILE A 21 25.55 -14.07 0.37
N ASP A 22 26.42 -13.57 -0.52
CA ASP A 22 27.45 -12.58 -0.16
C ASP A 22 26.86 -11.19 0.16
N LYS A 23 26.10 -10.60 -0.78
CA LYS A 23 25.52 -9.26 -0.63
C LYS A 23 24.05 -9.26 -0.98
N PHE A 24 23.22 -8.84 -0.04
CA PHE A 24 21.80 -8.68 -0.24
C PHE A 24 21.23 -7.56 0.63
N VAL A 25 20.10 -7.01 0.20
CA VAL A 25 19.29 -6.08 0.98
C VAL A 25 17.88 -6.66 1.03
N CYS A 26 17.30 -6.70 2.22
CA CYS A 26 15.95 -7.21 2.42
C CYS A 26 15.03 -6.07 2.83
N VAL A 27 14.04 -5.77 1.99
CA VAL A 27 12.95 -4.85 2.30
C VAL A 27 11.66 -5.68 2.31
N CYS A 28 10.82 -5.48 3.31
CA CYS A 28 9.58 -6.24 3.48
C CYS A 28 8.44 -5.28 3.78
N ALA A 29 7.26 -5.59 3.23
CA ALA A 29 6.00 -4.95 3.59
C ALA A 29 5.01 -6.04 4.00
N ALA A 30 4.25 -5.78 5.05
CA ALA A 30 3.19 -6.66 5.51
C ALA A 30 2.02 -5.81 5.97
N ALA A 31 0.80 -6.28 5.72
CA ALA A 31 -0.37 -5.65 6.28
C ALA A 31 -0.46 -5.95 7.79
N PRO A 32 -1.07 -5.06 8.60
CA PRO A 32 -1.18 -5.27 10.03
C PRO A 32 -1.85 -6.63 10.37
N PRO A 33 -1.45 -7.27 11.48
CA PRO A 33 -2.10 -8.49 11.95
C PRO A 33 -3.53 -8.17 12.42
N SER A 34 -4.49 -8.37 11.52
CA SER A 34 -5.92 -8.16 11.74
C SER A 34 -6.73 -8.97 10.73
N GLY A 35 -8.02 -9.20 10.98
CA GLY A 35 -8.93 -9.84 10.03
C GLY A 35 -8.49 -11.23 9.54
N GLY A 36 -7.84 -12.01 10.40
CA GLY A 36 -7.32 -13.35 10.07
C GLY A 36 -5.89 -13.38 9.53
N ARG A 37 -5.20 -12.24 9.43
CA ARG A 37 -3.79 -12.18 9.04
C ARG A 37 -2.89 -12.58 10.21
N SER A 38 -1.95 -13.50 9.95
CA SER A 38 -1.00 -14.00 10.94
C SER A 38 -0.01 -12.92 11.39
N ALA A 39 0.23 -12.86 12.69
CA ALA A 39 1.28 -12.00 13.24
C ALA A 39 2.68 -12.54 12.91
N LEU A 40 3.60 -11.61 12.62
CA LEU A 40 5.01 -11.95 12.46
C LEU A 40 5.67 -12.17 13.82
N THR A 41 6.52 -13.20 13.92
CA THR A 41 7.21 -13.50 15.18
C THR A 41 8.26 -12.41 15.52
N PRO A 42 8.45 -12.06 16.81
CA PRO A 42 9.48 -11.10 17.25
C PRO A 42 10.91 -11.46 16.81
N ARG A 43 11.19 -12.77 16.69
CA ARG A 43 12.49 -13.29 16.23
C ARG A 43 12.82 -12.92 14.78
N PHE A 44 11.80 -12.67 13.97
CA PHE A 44 11.98 -12.24 12.59
C PHE A 44 11.97 -10.71 12.48
N THR A 45 11.06 -10.03 13.18
CA THR A 45 10.93 -8.57 13.11
C THR A 45 12.11 -7.84 13.72
N ARG A 46 12.87 -8.44 14.65
CA ARG A 46 14.09 -7.83 15.23
C ARG A 46 15.17 -7.44 14.21
N TYR A 47 15.15 -8.02 13.00
CA TYR A 47 16.10 -7.71 11.93
C TYR A 47 15.69 -6.47 11.11
N PHE A 48 14.54 -5.87 11.40
CA PHE A 48 13.98 -4.78 10.62
C PHE A 48 13.65 -3.58 11.49
N HIS A 49 13.77 -2.39 10.90
CA HIS A 49 13.09 -1.21 11.41
C HIS A 49 11.64 -1.25 10.93
N MET A 50 10.71 -1.22 11.88
CA MET A 50 9.28 -1.31 11.58
C MET A 50 8.70 0.08 11.39
N PHE A 51 8.10 0.32 10.23
CA PHE A 51 7.35 1.54 9.92
C PHE A 51 5.88 1.20 9.73
N CYS A 52 5.00 2.05 10.25
CA CYS A 52 3.57 1.98 9.96
C CYS A 52 3.25 2.97 8.84
N VAL A 53 2.60 2.51 7.78
CA VAL A 53 2.10 3.36 6.71
C VAL A 53 0.62 3.62 6.98
N PRO A 54 0.24 4.81 7.48
CA PRO A 54 -1.16 5.14 7.69
C PRO A 54 -1.86 5.37 6.36
N GLN A 55 -3.19 5.42 6.42
CA GLN A 55 -4.01 5.94 5.31
C GLN A 55 -3.58 7.38 4.99
N PRO A 56 -3.49 7.77 3.71
CA PRO A 56 -3.13 9.13 3.32
C PRO A 56 -4.17 10.14 3.82
N SER A 57 -3.71 11.34 4.15
CA SER A 57 -4.62 12.44 4.45
C SER A 57 -5.41 12.84 3.21
N GLU A 58 -6.54 13.50 3.42
CA GLU A 58 -7.32 14.08 2.32
C GLU A 58 -6.47 14.99 1.44
N ASP A 59 -5.70 15.91 2.03
CA ASP A 59 -4.83 16.81 1.27
C ASP A 59 -3.83 16.04 0.40
N THR A 60 -3.32 14.91 0.92
CA THR A 60 -2.42 14.03 0.16
C THR A 60 -3.16 13.36 -1.00
N MET A 61 -4.39 12.89 -0.78
CA MET A 61 -5.21 12.29 -1.84
C MET A 61 -5.56 13.32 -2.92
N ILE A 62 -5.96 14.54 -2.53
CA ILE A 62 -6.23 15.65 -3.45
C ILE A 62 -4.98 15.92 -4.29
N ALA A 63 -3.83 16.13 -3.65
CA ALA A 63 -2.59 16.43 -4.36
C ALA A 63 -2.19 15.34 -5.38
N ILE A 64 -2.30 14.06 -4.99
CA ILE A 64 -1.96 12.93 -5.88
C ILE A 64 -2.93 12.89 -7.08
N PHE A 65 -4.23 12.94 -6.83
CA PHE A 65 -5.21 12.79 -7.90
C PHE A 65 -5.33 14.03 -8.78
N GLU A 66 -5.19 15.23 -8.23
CA GLU A 66 -5.10 16.46 -9.03
C GLU A 66 -3.89 16.40 -9.96
N ALA A 67 -2.72 15.98 -9.47
CA ALA A 67 -1.53 15.85 -10.32
C ALA A 67 -1.74 14.86 -11.48
N ILE A 68 -2.38 13.70 -11.22
CA ILE A 68 -2.68 12.69 -12.24
C ILE A 68 -3.69 13.23 -13.26
N VAL A 69 -4.82 13.77 -12.79
CA VAL A 69 -5.92 14.25 -13.65
C VAL A 69 -5.46 15.45 -14.48
N GLN A 70 -4.78 16.43 -13.86
CA GLN A 70 -4.24 17.57 -14.58
C GLN A 70 -3.14 17.15 -15.55
N GLY A 71 -2.25 16.23 -15.17
CA GLY A 71 -1.25 15.67 -16.07
C GLY A 71 -1.87 15.05 -17.33
N PHE A 72 -2.93 14.26 -17.16
CA PHE A 72 -3.68 13.67 -18.26
C PHE A 72 -4.37 14.72 -19.15
N LEU A 73 -5.12 15.65 -18.55
CA LEU A 73 -5.86 16.68 -19.29
C LEU A 73 -4.92 17.62 -20.06
N ASN A 74 -3.76 17.94 -19.48
CA ASN A 74 -2.73 18.74 -20.14
C ASN A 74 -2.06 17.98 -21.29
N SER A 75 -1.71 16.70 -21.08
CA SER A 75 -1.06 15.88 -22.11
C SER A 75 -1.89 15.70 -23.37
N LEU A 76 -3.22 15.70 -23.25
CA LEU A 76 -4.15 15.54 -24.36
C LEU A 76 -4.71 16.88 -24.89
N GLN A 77 -4.19 18.00 -24.39
CA GLN A 77 -4.56 19.35 -24.84
C GLN A 77 -6.07 19.64 -24.78
N PHE A 78 -6.74 19.17 -23.72
CA PHE A 78 -8.14 19.51 -23.50
C PHE A 78 -8.35 21.04 -23.35
N SER A 79 -9.57 21.51 -23.62
CA SER A 79 -9.92 22.92 -23.48
C SER A 79 -9.75 23.40 -22.04
N ASP A 80 -9.52 24.70 -21.87
CA ASP A 80 -9.39 25.33 -20.54
C ASP A 80 -10.62 25.11 -19.66
N SER A 81 -11.81 25.07 -20.25
CA SER A 81 -13.04 24.76 -19.53
C SER A 81 -12.99 23.37 -18.89
N VAL A 82 -12.49 22.36 -19.61
CA VAL A 82 -12.39 20.99 -19.10
C VAL A 82 -11.27 20.87 -18.07
N ARG A 83 -10.11 21.50 -18.30
CA ARG A 83 -9.00 21.52 -17.33
C ARG A 83 -9.40 22.10 -15.99
N LYS A 84 -10.17 23.20 -15.99
CA LYS A 84 -10.70 23.82 -14.76
C LYS A 84 -11.65 22.89 -13.99
N CYS A 85 -12.37 22.00 -14.68
CA CYS A 85 -13.22 21.01 -14.03
C CYS A 85 -12.43 19.89 -13.35
N GLY A 86 -11.16 19.65 -13.71
CA GLY A 86 -10.35 18.55 -13.17
C GLY A 86 -10.27 18.55 -11.65
N ASN A 87 -9.97 19.71 -11.05
CA ASN A 87 -9.86 19.84 -9.59
C ASN A 87 -11.23 19.65 -8.89
N ILE A 88 -12.29 20.18 -9.50
CA ILE A 88 -13.66 20.03 -8.99
C ILE A 88 -14.05 18.55 -8.95
N VAL A 89 -13.73 17.80 -10.01
CA VAL A 89 -14.02 16.36 -10.10
C VAL A 89 -13.23 15.57 -9.06
N VAL A 90 -11.95 15.87 -8.85
CA VAL A 90 -11.12 15.21 -7.83
C VAL A 90 -11.70 15.45 -6.43
N GLY A 91 -11.97 16.70 -6.06
CA GLY A 91 -12.55 17.03 -4.75
C GLY A 91 -13.90 16.33 -4.53
N SER A 92 -14.80 16.41 -5.51
CA SER A 92 -16.13 15.76 -5.43
C SER A 92 -16.02 14.24 -5.27
N THR A 93 -15.05 13.61 -5.92
CA THR A 93 -14.84 12.16 -5.84
C THR A 93 -14.32 11.74 -4.47
N ILE A 94 -13.42 12.55 -3.89
CA ILE A 94 -12.89 12.32 -2.53
C ILE A 94 -13.99 12.49 -1.48
N ASP A 95 -14.87 13.48 -1.64
CA ASP A 95 -16.03 13.66 -0.77
C ASP A 95 -16.98 12.46 -0.80
N VAL A 96 -17.28 11.93 -1.98
CA VAL A 96 -18.09 10.71 -2.14
C VAL A 96 -17.38 9.53 -1.49
N TYR A 97 -16.08 9.37 -1.71
CA TYR A 97 -15.28 8.29 -1.11
C TYR A 97 -15.36 8.31 0.42
N LYS A 98 -15.24 9.48 1.05
CA LYS A 98 -15.40 9.63 2.51
C LYS A 98 -16.79 9.25 3.00
N GLN A 99 -17.84 9.67 2.30
CA GLN A 99 -19.20 9.30 2.67
C GLN A 99 -19.42 7.79 2.57
N LEU A 100 -18.81 7.12 1.59
CA LEU A 100 -18.88 5.67 1.45
C LEU A 100 -18.16 4.96 2.60
N LEU A 101 -16.98 5.44 3.00
CA LEU A 101 -16.24 4.89 4.15
C LEU A 101 -17.05 4.92 5.45
N GLU A 102 -17.81 6.00 5.69
CA GLU A 102 -18.63 6.14 6.90
C GLU A 102 -19.91 5.30 6.85
N ARG A 103 -20.55 5.20 5.67
CA ARG A 103 -21.88 4.60 5.54
C ARG A 103 -21.86 3.11 5.23
N LEU A 104 -20.81 2.62 4.58
CA LEU A 104 -20.71 1.24 4.09
C LEU A 104 -19.62 0.50 4.86
N LEU A 105 -19.86 0.27 6.14
CA LEU A 105 -18.95 -0.52 6.97
C LEU A 105 -19.05 -2.02 6.67
N PRO A 106 -17.93 -2.77 6.75
CA PRO A 106 -17.95 -4.21 6.61
C PRO A 106 -18.68 -4.85 7.79
N THR A 107 -19.72 -5.60 7.49
CA THR A 107 -20.45 -6.45 8.46
C THR A 107 -20.31 -7.91 8.05
N PRO A 108 -20.61 -8.90 8.93
CA PRO A 108 -20.54 -10.31 8.54
C PRO A 108 -21.39 -10.66 7.30
N SER A 109 -22.54 -10.01 7.12
CA SER A 109 -23.39 -10.17 5.94
C SER A 109 -22.90 -9.38 4.72
N LYS A 110 -22.05 -8.36 4.91
CA LYS A 110 -21.51 -7.48 3.87
C LYS A 110 -20.00 -7.31 4.01
N PHE A 111 -19.28 -8.43 4.09
CA PHE A 111 -17.83 -8.44 4.33
C PHE A 111 -17.01 -7.82 3.19
N HIS A 112 -17.59 -7.70 1.99
CA HIS A 112 -16.96 -7.12 0.81
C HIS A 112 -17.00 -5.58 0.78
N TYR A 113 -17.58 -4.93 1.79
CA TYR A 113 -17.54 -3.47 1.93
C TYR A 113 -16.17 -3.05 2.48
N THR A 114 -15.18 -3.09 1.60
CA THR A 114 -13.81 -2.67 1.87
C THR A 114 -13.43 -1.60 0.86
N PHE A 115 -13.13 -0.40 1.34
CA PHE A 115 -12.68 0.73 0.52
C PHE A 115 -11.25 1.07 0.91
N ASN A 116 -10.36 1.11 -0.08
CA ASN A 116 -8.95 1.48 0.05
C ASN A 116 -8.57 2.44 -1.06
N LEU A 117 -7.38 3.03 -0.92
CA LEU A 117 -6.69 3.73 -1.99
C LEU A 117 -5.77 2.77 -2.74
#